data_AF-D9R933-F1
#
_entry.id   AF-D9R933-F1
#
_cell.length_a   1.000
_cell.length_b   1.000
_cell.length_c   1.000
_cell.angle_alpha   90.00
_cell.angle_beta   90.00
_cell.angle_gamma   90.00
#
_symmetry.space_group_name_H-M   'P 1'
#
loop_
_entity.id
_entity.type
_entity.pdbx_description
1 polymer ?
#
loop_
_entity_poly.entity_id
_entity_poly.type
_entity_poly.pdbx_seq_one_letter_code
_entity_poly.pdbx_strand_id
1 'polypeptide(L)'
;MADSNGAKELFNQIKIIIDNYINNRKITATMVGTYNGSAVVINEQLPVPMSMIKGNMANCLINGDKVMLLRNDGGREYFVLEIIGKPYQTTTGE
;
A
#
# COMPACT_ATOMS: atom_id res chain seq x y z
N MET A 1 45.52 12.51 -18.81
CA MET A 1 44.51 13.14 -17.93
C MET A 1 43.32 12.21 -17.92
N ALA A 2 43.17 11.42 -16.85
CA ALA A 2 42.05 10.50 -16.72
C ALA A 2 40.74 11.30 -16.61
N ASP A 3 39.69 10.79 -17.25
CA ASP A 3 38.36 11.37 -17.43
C ASP A 3 37.60 11.58 -16.10
N SER A 4 38.12 12.49 -15.25
CA SER A 4 37.57 12.80 -13.93
C SER A 4 36.18 13.41 -14.02
N ASN A 5 35.82 14.00 -15.17
CA ASN A 5 34.49 14.55 -15.41
C ASN A 5 33.48 13.47 -15.76
N GLY A 6 33.81 12.52 -16.65
CA GLY A 6 32.93 11.39 -16.96
C GLY A 6 32.62 10.53 -15.73
N ALA A 7 33.61 10.30 -14.86
CA ALA A 7 33.42 9.57 -13.61
C ALA A 7 32.43 10.30 -12.67
N LYS A 8 32.54 11.63 -12.52
CA LYS A 8 31.62 12.43 -11.68
C LYS A 8 30.20 12.44 -12.21
N GLU A 9 30.03 12.55 -13.53
CA GLU A 9 28.71 12.48 -14.16
C GLU A 9 28.05 11.12 -13.93
N LEU A 10 28.78 10.02 -14.11
CA LEU A 10 28.29 8.67 -13.82
C LEU A 10 27.85 8.53 -12.35
N PHE A 11 28.65 9.01 -11.40
CA PHE A 11 28.28 8.98 -9.97
C PHE A 11 26.99 9.76 -9.69
N ASN A 12 26.80 10.91 -10.31
CA ASN A 12 25.56 11.68 -10.16
C ASN A 12 24.36 10.95 -10.77
N GLN A 13 24.51 10.31 -11.94
CA GLN A 13 23.45 9.52 -12.53
C GLN A 13 23.06 8.33 -11.67
N ILE A 14 24.03 7.62 -11.07
CA ILE A 14 23.75 6.52 -10.15
C ILE A 14 22.95 7.01 -8.94
N LYS A 15 23.32 8.16 -8.35
CA LYS A 15 22.56 8.74 -7.23
C LYS A 15 21.12 9.06 -7.64
N ILE A 16 20.93 9.70 -8.79
CA ILE A 16 19.59 10.01 -9.32
C ILE A 16 18.76 8.73 -9.51
N ILE A 17 19.36 7.66 -10.06
CA ILE A 17 18.68 6.37 -10.23
C ILE A 17 18.27 5.79 -8.87
N ILE A 18 19.17 5.81 -7.89
CA ILE A 18 18.91 5.28 -6.54
C ILE A 18 17.83 6.11 -5.84
N ASP A 19 17.93 7.44 -5.89
CA ASP A 19 16.95 8.35 -5.30
C ASP A 19 15.58 8.13 -5.92
N ASN A 20 15.50 8.02 -7.24
CA ASN A 20 14.26 7.71 -7.94
C ASN A 20 13.71 6.33 -7.54
N TYR A 21 14.56 5.31 -7.42
CA TYR A 21 14.14 3.98 -7.03
C TYR A 21 13.58 3.96 -5.61
N ILE A 22 14.28 4.54 -4.63
CA ILE A 22 13.86 4.56 -3.23
C ILE A 22 12.57 5.36 -3.06
N ASN A 23 12.47 6.54 -3.69
CA ASN A 23 11.30 7.41 -3.56
C ASN A 23 10.04 6.85 -4.24
N ASN A 24 10.19 6.05 -5.30
CA ASN A 24 9.04 5.44 -5.99
C ASN A 24 8.72 4.02 -5.50
N ARG A 25 9.57 3.42 -4.67
CA ARG A 25 9.31 2.08 -4.13
C ARG A 25 8.17 2.16 -3.12
N LYS A 26 7.06 1.50 -3.46
CA LYS A 26 5.93 1.29 -2.55
C LYS A 26 6.26 0.15 -1.59
N ILE A 27 6.99 0.45 -0.52
CA ILE A 27 7.39 -0.53 0.50
C ILE A 27 6.15 -1.13 1.19
N THR A 28 6.23 -2.37 1.63
CA THR A 28 5.23 -2.99 2.52
C THR A 28 4.95 -2.07 3.71
N ALA A 29 3.68 -1.74 3.93
CA ALA A 29 3.28 -0.84 5.02
C ALA A 29 1.87 -1.18 5.49
N THR A 30 1.62 -0.95 6.78
CA THR A 30 0.26 -0.93 7.32
C THR A 30 -0.35 0.45 7.08
N MET A 31 -1.61 0.48 6.68
CA MET A 31 -2.34 1.70 6.35
C MET A 31 -3.75 1.61 6.93
N VAL A 32 -4.30 2.74 7.36
CA VAL A 32 -5.67 2.83 7.87
C VAL A 32 -6.52 3.58 6.85
N GLY A 33 -7.70 3.05 6.56
CA GLY A 33 -8.65 3.69 5.66
C GLY A 33 -10.09 3.43 6.04
N THR A 34 -11.01 4.11 5.36
CA THR A 34 -12.44 3.92 5.55
C THR A 34 -13.05 3.40 4.26
N TYR A 35 -13.83 2.32 4.35
CA TYR A 35 -14.56 1.78 3.22
C TYR A 35 -15.80 2.63 2.95
N ASN A 36 -15.94 3.14 1.72
CA ASN A 36 -17.05 4.01 1.34
C ASN A 36 -18.16 3.27 0.55
N GLY A 37 -18.13 1.93 0.51
CA GLY A 37 -19.04 1.10 -0.30
C GLY A 37 -18.54 0.75 -1.69
N SER A 38 -17.46 1.37 -2.17
CA SER A 38 -16.85 1.09 -3.49
C SER A 38 -15.34 0.91 -3.45
N ALA A 39 -14.67 1.54 -2.49
CA ALA A 39 -13.23 1.55 -2.32
C ALA A 39 -12.88 1.82 -0.86
N VAL A 40 -11.66 1.43 -0.47
CA VAL A 40 -11.10 1.86 0.83
C VAL A 40 -10.32 3.14 0.61
N VAL A 41 -10.76 4.23 1.25
CA VAL A 41 -10.11 5.53 1.13
C VAL A 41 -9.09 5.68 2.25
N ILE A 42 -7.81 5.75 1.87
CA ILE A 42 -6.69 5.97 2.79
C ILE A 42 -6.41 7.48 2.87
N ASN A 43 -6.34 8.01 4.09
CA ASN A 43 -6.06 9.43 4.36
C ASN A 43 -6.93 10.41 3.54
N GLU A 44 -8.21 10.06 3.30
CA GLU A 44 -9.19 10.88 2.56
C GLU A 44 -8.85 11.18 1.09
N GLN A 45 -7.71 10.72 0.59
CA GLN A 45 -7.15 11.15 -0.70
C GLN A 45 -6.88 9.99 -1.65
N LEU A 46 -6.55 8.80 -1.11
CA LEU A 46 -6.14 7.66 -1.91
C LEU A 46 -7.22 6.56 -1.89
N PRO A 47 -8.12 6.52 -2.88
CA PRO A 47 -9.05 5.42 -3.03
C PRO A 47 -8.31 4.18 -3.53
N VAL A 48 -8.30 3.12 -2.71
CA VAL A 48 -7.84 1.79 -3.11
C VAL A 48 -9.03 1.01 -3.66
N PRO A 49 -9.03 0.65 -4.96
CA PRO A 49 -10.10 -0.13 -5.57
C PRO A 49 -10.23 -1.51 -4.94
N MET A 50 -11.46 -2.02 -4.82
CA MET A 50 -11.71 -3.37 -4.30
C MET A 50 -11.01 -4.48 -5.11
N SER A 51 -10.69 -4.24 -6.40
CA SER A 51 -9.93 -5.19 -7.23
C SER A 51 -8.51 -5.46 -6.70
N MET A 52 -7.93 -4.49 -5.99
CA MET A 52 -6.61 -4.58 -5.36
C MET A 52 -6.68 -5.14 -3.93
N ILE A 53 -7.86 -5.18 -3.32
CA ILE A 53 -8.05 -5.72 -1.98
C ILE A 53 -8.27 -7.22 -2.08
N LYS A 54 -7.42 -7.99 -1.41
CA LYS A 54 -7.42 -9.44 -1.43
C LYS A 54 -7.69 -10.00 -0.04
N GLY A 55 -8.19 -11.22 -0.01
CA GLY A 55 -8.44 -11.97 1.23
C GLY A 55 -9.92 -12.03 1.62
N ASN A 56 -10.21 -12.97 2.52
CA ASN A 56 -11.59 -13.35 2.87
C ASN A 56 -12.39 -12.20 3.47
N MET A 57 -11.73 -11.32 4.23
CA MET A 57 -12.36 -10.16 4.87
C MET A 57 -12.80 -9.07 3.89
N ALA A 58 -12.35 -9.08 2.63
CA ALA A 58 -12.78 -8.09 1.63
C ALA A 58 -14.30 -8.12 1.40
N ASN A 59 -14.92 -9.30 1.51
CA ASN A 59 -16.36 -9.48 1.33
C ASN A 59 -17.18 -9.11 2.57
N CYS A 60 -16.54 -8.91 3.73
CA CYS A 60 -17.20 -8.59 4.98
C CYS A 60 -17.28 -7.08 5.26
N LEU A 61 -16.77 -6.24 4.34
CA LEU A 61 -16.71 -4.80 4.50
C LEU A 61 -18.09 -4.15 4.31
N ILE A 62 -18.47 -3.30 5.26
CA ILE A 62 -19.70 -2.51 5.23
C ILE A 62 -19.32 -1.03 5.11
N ASN A 63 -20.13 -0.26 4.39
CA ASN A 63 -19.89 1.18 4.23
C ASN A 63 -19.75 1.87 5.60
N GLY A 64 -18.70 2.68 5.76
CA GLY A 64 -18.30 3.33 7.00
C GLY A 64 -17.27 2.55 7.82
N ASP A 65 -16.97 1.30 7.46
CA ASP A 65 -15.99 0.49 8.18
C ASP A 65 -14.60 1.11 8.11
N LYS A 66 -13.99 1.29 9.28
CA LYS A 66 -12.59 1.67 9.39
C LYS A 66 -11.75 0.39 9.37
N VAL A 67 -10.82 0.28 8.45
CA VAL A 67 -10.05 -0.94 8.21
C VAL A 67 -8.56 -0.69 8.33
N MET A 68 -7.83 -1.67 8.86
CA MET A 68 -6.38 -1.72 8.77
C MET A 68 -5.97 -2.64 7.62
N LEU A 69 -5.20 -2.09 6.69
CA LEU A 69 -4.71 -2.77 5.50
C LEU A 69 -3.21 -3.02 5.60
N LEU A 70 -2.75 -4.17 5.11
CA LEU A 70 -1.37 -4.44 4.79
C LEU A 70 -1.16 -4.31 3.28
N ARG A 71 -0.37 -3.33 2.86
CA ARG A 71 0.07 -3.20 1.47
C ARG A 71 1.25 -4.13 1.22
N ASN A 72 1.24 -4.89 0.12
CA ASN A 72 2.40 -5.69 -0.29
C ASN A 72 3.53 -4.81 -0.87
N ASP A 73 4.75 -5.37 -0.97
CA ASP A 73 5.86 -4.68 -1.63
C ASP A 73 5.50 -4.44 -3.12
N GLY A 74 5.68 -3.21 -3.58
CA GLY A 74 5.24 -2.77 -4.91
C GLY A 74 3.81 -2.26 -4.98
N GLY A 75 3.00 -2.40 -3.91
CA GLY A 75 1.70 -1.76 -3.76
C GLY A 75 0.63 -2.18 -4.77
N ARG A 76 0.67 -3.44 -5.21
CA ARG A 76 -0.31 -4.03 -6.14
C ARG A 76 -1.50 -4.63 -5.41
N GLU A 77 -1.30 -5.11 -4.19
CA GLU A 77 -2.31 -5.81 -3.41
C GLU A 77 -2.34 -5.28 -1.98
N TYR A 78 -3.54 -5.28 -1.42
CA TYR A 78 -3.82 -4.85 -0.06
C TYR A 78 -4.62 -5.94 0.63
N PHE A 79 -4.23 -6.29 1.85
CA PHE A 79 -4.91 -7.32 2.65
C PHE A 79 -5.55 -6.66 3.86
N VAL A 80 -6.83 -6.97 4.11
CA VAL A 80 -7.50 -6.51 5.33
C VAL A 80 -6.96 -7.33 6.51
N LEU A 81 -6.33 -6.66 7.47
CA LEU A 81 -5.86 -7.28 8.71
C LEU A 81 -6.99 -7.31 9.75
N GLU A 82 -7.71 -6.20 9.86
CA GLU A 82 -8.84 -6.06 10.78
C GLU A 82 -9.80 -4.96 10.34
N ILE A 83 -11.03 -5.05 10.86
CA ILE A 83 -11.99 -3.95 10.86
C ILE A 83 -11.96 -3.33 12.26
N ILE A 84 -11.43 -2.12 12.36
CA ILE A 84 -11.19 -1.43 13.63
C ILE A 84 -12.53 -1.18 14.32
N GLY A 85 -12.63 -1.59 15.58
CA GLY A 85 -13.84 -1.44 16.40
C GLY A 85 -14.87 -2.56 16.24
N LYS A 86 -14.59 -3.59 15.43
CA LYS A 86 -15.40 -4.83 15.39
C LYS A 86 -14.68 -5.96 16.12
N PRO A 87 -15.41 -6.84 16.84
CA PRO A 87 -14.81 -8.01 17.46
C PRO A 87 -14.23 -8.95 16.40
N TYR A 88 -13.11 -9.58 16.73
CA TYR A 88 -12.46 -10.56 15.87
C TYR A 88 -13.41 -11.74 15.60
N GLN A 89 -13.78 -11.95 14.33
CA GLN A 89 -14.67 -13.04 13.94
C GLN A 89 -13.86 -14.28 13.59
N THR A 90 -13.93 -15.32 14.43
CA THR A 90 -13.30 -16.63 14.19
C THR A 90 -14.25 -17.65 13.56
N THR A 91 -15.54 -17.35 13.51
CA THR A 91 -16.57 -18.28 13.06
C THR A 91 -16.83 -18.08 11.57
N THR A 92 -16.28 -18.97 10.75
CA THR A 92 -16.94 -19.42 9.53
C THR A 92 -18.33 -19.88 9.97
N GLY A 93 -19.38 -19.15 9.58
CA GLY A 93 -20.75 -19.59 9.83
C GLY A 93 -20.95 -20.99 9.25
N GLU A 94 -21.60 -21.84 10.03
CA GLU A 94 -22.10 -23.17 9.64
C GLU A 94 -22.90 -23.13 8.34
#